data_AF-A0A2K0UBL7-F1
#
_entry.id   AF-A0A2K0UBL7-F1
#
_cell.length_a   1.000
_cell.length_b   1.000
_cell.length_c   1.000
_cell.angle_alpha   90.00
_cell.angle_beta   90.00
_cell.angle_gamma   90.00
#
_symmetry.space_group_name_H-M   'P 1'
#
loop_
_entity.id
_entity.type
_entity.pdbx_description
1 polymer ?
#
loop_
_entity_poly.entity_id
_entity_poly.type
_entity_poly.pdbx_seq_one_letter_code
_entity_poly.pdbx_strand_id
1 'polypeptide(L)'
;MLPRGLVRLGLDTLDHCGSEIHEALSFYTSPQTLPSIIHCTQGKDRTGLICALVLMILGIPRAAIEHDYFLTDAELMPSRPQMLIEIHEIGLTDEWAGTAKDMILSIESHINDNYGGLDNYLDSIGFDQQQRTKVRETLLF
;
A
#
# COMPACT_ATOMS: atom_id res chain seq x y z
N MET A 1 -17.02 16.91 -8.66
CA MET A 1 -16.42 15.62 -9.02
C MET A 1 -16.56 14.74 -7.79
N LEU A 2 -17.31 13.64 -7.86
CA LEU A 2 -17.37 12.71 -6.72
C LEU A 2 -15.96 12.13 -6.51
N PRO A 3 -15.46 12.05 -5.27
CA PRO A 3 -14.16 11.44 -4.99
C PRO A 3 -14.18 10.02 -5.52
N ARG A 4 -13.14 9.60 -6.27
CA ARG A 4 -13.08 8.28 -6.92
C ARG A 4 -13.03 7.09 -5.95
N GLY A 5 -13.14 7.32 -4.64
CA GLY A 5 -13.08 6.34 -3.57
C GLY A 5 -11.64 5.95 -3.22
N LEU A 6 -11.46 5.35 -2.04
CA LEU A 6 -10.16 4.93 -1.52
C LEU A 6 -9.45 3.93 -2.44
N VAL A 7 -10.17 2.93 -2.95
CA VAL A 7 -9.61 1.92 -3.85
C VAL A 7 -9.02 2.57 -5.09
N ARG A 8 -9.78 3.43 -5.77
CA ARG A 8 -9.30 4.07 -6.99
C ARG A 8 -8.13 4.99 -6.73
N LEU A 9 -8.06 5.65 -5.57
CA LEU A 9 -6.89 6.42 -5.18
C LEU A 9 -5.63 5.53 -5.08
N GLY A 10 -5.76 4.34 -4.50
CA GLY A 10 -4.67 3.35 -4.46
C GLY A 10 -4.23 2.90 -5.86
N LEU A 11 -5.19 2.61 -6.75
CA LEU A 11 -4.90 2.21 -8.13
C LEU A 11 -4.28 3.35 -8.96
N ASP A 12 -4.82 4.56 -8.84
CA ASP A 12 -4.23 5.75 -9.49
C ASP A 12 -2.80 6.00 -8.96
N THR A 13 -2.50 5.65 -7.70
CA THR A 13 -1.13 5.71 -7.15
C THR A 13 -0.20 4.68 -7.80
N LEU A 14 -0.67 3.43 -7.99
CA LEU A 14 0.09 2.41 -8.73
C LEU A 14 0.43 2.87 -10.16
N ASP A 15 -0.55 3.49 -10.83
CA ASP A 15 -0.45 3.89 -12.23
C ASP A 15 0.46 5.10 -12.46
N HIS A 16 0.52 6.04 -11.51
CA HIS A 16 1.12 7.36 -11.73
C HIS A 16 2.28 7.71 -10.79
N CYS A 17 2.54 6.92 -9.75
CA CYS A 17 3.58 7.20 -8.75
C CYS A 17 4.68 6.12 -8.72
N GLY A 18 5.01 5.54 -9.88
CA GLY A 18 5.99 4.44 -9.97
C GLY A 18 7.37 4.80 -9.42
N SER A 19 7.85 6.03 -9.62
CA SER A 19 9.14 6.51 -9.08
C SER A 19 9.16 6.53 -7.55
N GLU A 20 8.09 7.00 -6.93
CA GLU A 20 7.97 7.11 -5.48
C GLU A 20 7.81 5.74 -4.84
N ILE A 21 7.08 4.83 -5.51
CA ILE A 21 6.99 3.43 -5.10
C ILE A 21 8.35 2.75 -5.21
N HIS A 22 9.09 2.98 -6.30
CA HIS A 22 10.45 2.47 -6.49
C HIS A 22 11.40 2.92 -5.37
N GLU A 23 11.37 4.21 -5.04
CA GLU A 23 12.18 4.78 -3.96
C GLU A 23 11.80 4.17 -2.60
N ALA A 24 10.51 4.10 -2.28
CA ALA A 24 10.03 3.52 -1.03
C ALA A 24 10.44 2.04 -0.88
N LEU A 25 10.29 1.23 -1.93
CA LEU A 25 10.70 -0.18 -1.92
C LEU A 25 12.23 -0.35 -1.80
N SER A 26 13.00 0.59 -2.34
CA SER A 26 14.47 0.54 -2.31
C SER A 26 15.04 0.60 -0.89
N PHE A 27 14.32 1.20 0.06
CA PHE A 27 14.71 1.16 1.48
C PHE A 27 14.83 -0.27 2.01
N TYR A 28 14.04 -1.23 1.51
CA TYR A 28 14.07 -2.60 2.00
C TYR A 28 15.12 -3.49 1.31
N THR A 29 16.02 -2.91 0.50
CA THR A 29 17.05 -3.68 -0.24
C THR A 29 18.38 -3.84 0.50
N SER A 30 18.47 -3.34 1.73
CA SER A 30 19.70 -3.30 2.52
C SER A 30 19.38 -3.42 4.00
N PRO A 31 20.10 -4.24 4.78
CA PRO A 31 19.87 -4.35 6.22
C PRO A 31 20.31 -3.09 6.98
N GLN A 32 21.10 -2.19 6.37
CA GLN A 32 21.55 -0.95 7.00
C GLN A 32 20.41 0.07 7.20
N THR A 33 19.28 -0.12 6.52
CA THR A 33 18.08 0.73 6.67
C THR A 33 17.14 0.22 7.76
N LEU A 34 17.45 -0.91 8.40
CA LEU A 34 16.63 -1.53 9.43
C LEU A 34 17.16 -1.26 10.86
N PRO A 35 16.28 -1.16 11.86
CA PRO A 35 14.82 -1.21 11.76
C PRO A 35 14.24 0.06 11.11
N SER A 36 13.16 -0.08 10.34
CA SER A 36 12.49 1.02 9.65
C SER A 36 11.03 1.16 10.09
N ILE A 37 10.52 2.40 10.00
CA ILE A 37 9.11 2.72 10.16
C ILE A 37 8.66 3.43 8.89
N ILE A 38 7.58 2.94 8.29
CA ILE A 38 6.87 3.62 7.21
C ILE A 38 5.56 4.17 7.74
N HIS A 39 5.25 5.43 7.43
CA HIS A 39 4.00 6.06 7.83
C HIS A 39 3.51 7.05 6.76
N CYS A 40 2.25 7.43 6.89
CA CYS A 40 1.69 8.59 6.19
C CYS A 40 0.99 9.45 7.25
N THR A 41 -0.15 10.06 6.93
CA THR A 41 -0.95 10.80 7.92
C THR A 41 -1.65 9.84 8.89
N GLN A 42 -2.47 8.93 8.35
CA GLN A 42 -3.27 7.98 9.13
C GLN A 42 -2.73 6.54 9.10
N GLY A 43 -1.56 6.31 8.48
CA GLY A 43 -0.96 4.98 8.37
C GLY A 43 -1.74 3.97 7.49
N LYS A 44 -2.77 4.43 6.76
CA LYS A 44 -3.75 3.56 6.10
C LYS A 44 -3.54 3.37 4.61
N ASP A 45 -3.62 4.45 3.83
CA ASP A 45 -3.75 4.33 2.37
C ASP A 45 -2.40 4.17 1.66
N ARG A 46 -1.55 5.20 1.71
CA ARG A 46 -0.20 5.14 1.10
C ARG A 46 0.71 4.15 1.82
N THR A 47 0.63 4.12 3.15
CA THR A 47 1.35 3.14 3.96
C THR A 47 0.88 1.73 3.67
N GLY A 48 -0.44 1.49 3.66
CA GLY A 48 -1.00 0.17 3.33
C GLY A 48 -0.63 -0.30 1.93
N LEU A 49 -0.58 0.60 0.93
CA LEU A 49 -0.12 0.25 -0.42
C LEU A 49 1.32 -0.24 -0.44
N ILE A 50 2.25 0.49 0.18
CA ILE A 50 3.66 0.08 0.21
C ILE A 50 3.84 -1.20 1.03
N CYS A 51 3.19 -1.33 2.20
CA CYS A 51 3.21 -2.55 2.99
C CYS A 51 2.68 -3.75 2.19
N ALA A 52 1.57 -3.58 1.45
CA ALA A 52 1.02 -4.62 0.60
C ALA A 52 2.01 -5.05 -0.49
N LEU A 53 2.64 -4.12 -1.19
CA LEU A 53 3.65 -4.43 -2.22
C LEU A 53 4.86 -5.16 -1.64
N VAL A 54 5.37 -4.74 -0.48
CA VAL A 54 6.45 -5.44 0.23
C VAL A 54 6.04 -6.88 0.57
N LEU A 55 4.87 -7.07 1.19
CA LEU A 55 4.38 -8.41 1.55
C LEU A 55 4.13 -9.29 0.33
N MET A 56 3.65 -8.71 -0.78
CA MET A 56 3.51 -9.42 -2.06
C MET A 56 4.88 -9.84 -2.63
N ILE A 57 5.91 -8.98 -2.57
CA ILE A 57 7.29 -9.34 -2.95
C ILE A 57 7.79 -10.52 -2.12
N LEU A 58 7.50 -10.52 -0.82
CA LEU A 58 7.85 -11.59 0.12
C LEU A 58 7.06 -12.89 -0.09
N GLY A 59 6.06 -12.89 -0.99
CA GLY A 59 5.24 -14.07 -1.27
C GLY A 59 4.23 -14.39 -0.17
N ILE A 60 3.86 -13.41 0.65
CA ILE A 60 2.86 -13.58 1.70
C ILE A 60 1.46 -13.75 1.06
N PRO A 61 0.64 -14.71 1.52
CA PRO A 61 -0.70 -14.92 0.97
C PRO A 61 -1.60 -13.68 1.11
N ARG A 62 -2.41 -13.37 0.09
CA ARG A 62 -3.35 -12.23 0.10
C ARG A 62 -4.16 -12.12 1.39
N ALA A 63 -4.70 -13.22 1.90
CA ALA A 63 -5.53 -13.21 3.11
C ALA A 63 -4.77 -12.69 4.36
N ALA A 64 -3.46 -12.92 4.44
CA ALA A 64 -2.64 -12.38 5.53
C ALA A 64 -2.37 -10.88 5.33
N ILE A 65 -2.16 -10.43 4.08
CA ILE A 65 -2.01 -9.01 3.74
C ILE A 65 -3.31 -8.25 4.03
N GLU A 66 -4.46 -8.82 3.67
CA GLU A 66 -5.78 -8.27 4.00
C GLU A 66 -5.98 -8.17 5.51
N HIS A 67 -5.63 -9.22 6.24
CA HIS A 67 -5.73 -9.22 7.69
C HIS A 67 -4.89 -8.09 8.32
N ASP A 68 -3.63 -7.95 7.92
CA ASP A 68 -2.73 -6.88 8.37
C ASP A 68 -3.29 -5.50 8.06
N TYR A 69 -3.73 -5.28 6.82
CA TYR A 69 -4.35 -4.02 6.40
C TYR A 69 -5.54 -3.62 7.28
N PHE A 70 -6.42 -4.59 7.62
CA PHE A 70 -7.61 -4.34 8.45
C PHE A 70 -7.31 -4.09 9.93
N LEU A 71 -6.13 -4.44 10.45
CA LEU A 71 -5.75 -4.07 11.82
C LEU A 71 -5.77 -2.55 12.03
N THR A 72 -5.56 -1.78 10.95
CA THR A 72 -5.62 -0.32 10.97
C THR A 72 -6.95 0.21 11.48
N ASP A 73 -8.09 -0.42 11.17
CA ASP A 73 -9.41 0.13 11.57
C ASP A 73 -9.61 0.18 13.08
N ALA A 74 -9.12 -0.84 13.80
CA ALA A 74 -9.21 -0.87 15.26
C ALA A 74 -8.39 0.28 15.90
N GLU A 75 -7.21 0.54 15.36
CA GLU A 75 -6.29 1.58 15.86
C GLU A 75 -6.76 3.00 15.50
N LEU A 76 -7.59 3.16 14.47
CA LEU A 76 -8.18 4.45 14.10
C LEU A 76 -9.41 4.82 14.94
N MET A 77 -10.03 3.87 15.65
CA MET A 77 -11.25 4.12 16.43
C MET A 77 -11.15 5.32 17.41
N PRO A 78 -10.06 5.51 18.18
CA PRO A 78 -9.93 6.65 19.07
C PRO A 78 -9.92 8.00 18.35
N SER A 79 -9.36 8.04 17.14
CA SER A 79 -9.21 9.26 16.32
C SER A 79 -10.37 9.46 15.34
N ARG A 80 -11.23 8.45 15.15
CA ARG A 80 -12.33 8.45 14.18
C ARG A 80 -13.26 9.67 14.28
N PRO A 81 -13.66 10.16 15.48
CA PRO A 81 -14.51 11.35 15.57
C PRO A 81 -13.86 12.60 14.95
N GLN A 82 -12.57 12.80 15.23
CA GLN A 82 -11.81 13.93 14.69
C GLN A 82 -11.59 13.78 13.17
N MET A 83 -11.28 12.56 12.72
CA MET A 83 -11.13 12.27 11.29
C MET A 83 -12.39 12.57 10.50
N LEU A 84 -13.58 12.24 11.03
CA LEU A 84 -14.85 12.52 10.35
C LEU A 84 -15.08 14.02 10.15
N ILE A 85 -14.71 14.85 11.13
CA ILE A 85 -14.77 16.31 11.01
C ILE A 85 -13.88 16.76 9.84
N GLU A 86 -12.61 16.35 9.84
CA GLU A 86 -11.64 16.73 8.81
C GLU A 86 -12.05 16.25 7.41
N ILE A 87 -12.56 15.02 7.31
CA ILE A 87 -13.08 14.41 6.07
C ILE A 87 -14.28 15.21 5.53
N HIS A 88 -15.22 15.59 6.40
CA HIS A 88 -16.39 16.37 6.00
C HIS A 88 -16.02 17.79 5.59
N GLU A 89 -15.04 18.42 6.23
CA GLU A 89 -14.55 19.77 5.87
C GLU A 89 -14.00 19.83 4.44
N ILE A 90 -13.39 18.73 3.96
CA ILE A 90 -12.89 18.62 2.58
C ILE A 90 -13.91 17.97 1.62
N GLY A 91 -15.15 17.75 2.07
CA GLY A 91 -16.26 17.26 1.23
C GLY A 91 -16.21 15.76 0.90
N LEU A 92 -15.51 14.97 1.70
CA LEU A 92 -15.45 13.51 1.58
C LEU A 92 -16.50 12.83 2.46
N THR A 93 -16.75 11.53 2.21
CA THR A 93 -17.72 10.71 2.96
C THR A 93 -17.06 9.92 4.08
N ASP A 94 -17.85 9.42 5.03
CA ASP A 94 -17.40 8.60 6.17
C ASP A 94 -16.60 7.35 5.76
N GLU A 95 -16.77 6.88 4.52
CA GLU A 95 -16.01 5.75 3.95
C GLU A 95 -14.50 6.02 3.94
N TRP A 96 -14.08 7.28 3.96
CA TRP A 96 -12.68 7.68 4.03
C TRP A 96 -12.08 7.53 5.43
N ALA A 97 -12.93 7.37 6.46
CA ALA A 97 -12.52 7.27 7.86
C ALA A 97 -12.12 5.84 8.30
N GLY A 98 -11.95 4.93 7.34
CA GLY A 98 -11.55 3.54 7.59
C GLY A 98 -10.89 2.92 6.37
N THR A 99 -10.51 1.65 6.48
CA THR A 99 -9.88 0.90 5.40
C THR A 99 -10.87 0.58 4.29
N ALA A 100 -10.37 0.43 3.05
CA ALA A 100 -11.23 0.03 1.95
C ALA A 100 -11.32 -1.50 1.88
N LYS A 101 -12.54 -2.04 1.98
CA LYS A 101 -12.81 -3.48 2.08
C LYS A 101 -12.13 -4.32 1.00
N ASP A 102 -12.07 -3.83 -0.24
CA ASP A 102 -11.52 -4.59 -1.37
C ASP A 102 -10.15 -4.06 -1.82
N MET A 103 -9.43 -3.30 -0.97
CA MET A 103 -8.16 -2.65 -1.34
C MET A 103 -7.13 -3.65 -1.89
N ILE A 104 -6.79 -4.68 -1.10
CA ILE A 104 -5.72 -5.62 -1.45
C ILE A 104 -6.11 -6.46 -2.67
N LEU A 105 -7.35 -6.94 -2.71
CA LEU A 105 -7.90 -7.65 -3.89
C LEU A 105 -7.86 -6.78 -5.15
N SER A 106 -8.21 -5.49 -5.02
CA SER A 106 -8.21 -4.55 -6.15
C SER A 106 -6.79 -4.24 -6.62
N ILE A 107 -5.82 -4.10 -5.72
CA ILE A 107 -4.40 -3.94 -6.05
C ILE A 107 -3.92 -5.17 -6.82
N GLU A 108 -4.15 -6.37 -6.29
CA GLU A 108 -3.74 -7.63 -6.94
C GLU A 108 -4.37 -7.78 -8.33
N SER A 109 -5.67 -7.56 -8.45
CA SER A 109 -6.40 -7.66 -9.73
C SER A 109 -5.90 -6.61 -10.73
N HIS A 110 -5.72 -5.36 -10.29
CA HIS A 110 -5.25 -4.28 -11.16
C HIS A 110 -3.82 -4.53 -11.68
N ILE A 111 -2.93 -5.03 -10.83
CA ILE A 111 -1.57 -5.43 -11.22
C ILE A 111 -1.60 -6.59 -12.24
N ASN A 112 -2.43 -7.60 -11.99
CA ASN A 112 -2.57 -8.74 -12.91
C ASN A 112 -3.15 -8.32 -14.26
N ASP A 113 -4.24 -7.56 -14.25
CA ASP A 113 -5.01 -7.23 -15.45
C ASP A 113 -4.30 -6.20 -16.35
N ASN A 114 -3.61 -5.21 -15.76
CA ASN A 114 -3.01 -4.11 -16.54
C ASN A 114 -1.51 -4.29 -16.79
N TYR A 115 -0.81 -5.03 -15.94
CA TYR A 115 0.65 -5.21 -16.05
C TYR A 115 1.04 -6.67 -16.33
N GLY A 116 0.12 -7.62 -16.22
CA GLY A 116 0.41 -9.05 -16.41
C GLY A 116 1.12 -9.68 -15.21
N GLY A 117 0.99 -9.08 -14.02
CA GLY A 117 1.51 -9.62 -12.76
C GLY A 117 2.49 -8.68 -12.04
N LEU A 118 2.77 -9.03 -10.77
CA LEU A 118 3.59 -8.21 -9.87
C LEU A 118 4.99 -7.94 -10.41
N ASP A 119 5.67 -8.96 -10.93
CA ASP A 119 7.03 -8.79 -11.44
C ASP A 119 7.07 -7.82 -12.62
N ASN A 120 6.12 -7.91 -13.55
CA ASN A 120 6.02 -6.97 -14.68
C ASN A 120 5.69 -5.55 -14.23
N TYR A 121 4.80 -5.40 -13.23
CA TYR A 121 4.53 -4.10 -12.63
C TYR A 121 5.80 -3.50 -12.03
N LEU A 122 6.53 -4.27 -11.21
CA LEU A 122 7.76 -3.83 -10.57
C LEU A 122 8.87 -3.51 -11.58
N ASP A 123 9.02 -4.33 -12.63
CA ASP A 123 9.92 -4.05 -13.74
C ASP A 123 9.54 -2.75 -14.48
N SER A 124 8.24 -2.48 -14.66
CA SER A 124 7.76 -1.26 -15.33
C SER A 124 8.09 0.03 -14.58
N ILE A 125 8.24 -0.05 -13.24
CA ILE A 125 8.67 1.09 -12.40
C ILE A 125 10.17 1.08 -12.10
N GLY A 126 10.94 0.20 -12.75
CA GLY A 126 12.40 0.12 -12.59
C GLY A 126 12.88 -0.63 -11.34
N PHE A 127 12.00 -1.38 -10.66
CA PHE A 127 12.34 -2.20 -9.49
C PHE A 127 12.60 -3.65 -9.88
N ASP A 128 13.80 -3.94 -10.36
CA ASP A 128 14.15 -5.19 -11.03
C ASP A 128 14.19 -6.44 -10.12
N GLN A 129 14.40 -7.61 -10.73
CA GLN A 129 14.50 -8.90 -10.03
C GLN A 129 15.60 -8.93 -8.96
N GLN A 130 16.72 -8.23 -9.16
CA GLN A 130 17.81 -8.18 -8.20
C GLN A 130 17.37 -7.41 -6.94
N GLN A 131 16.69 -6.28 -7.11
CA GLN A 131 16.12 -5.53 -6.00
C GLN A 131 15.03 -6.31 -5.26
N ARG A 132 14.13 -6.99 -5.98
CA ARG A 132 13.12 -7.88 -5.38
C ARG A 132 13.75 -9.00 -4.54
N THR A 133 14.86 -9.58 -5.02
CA THR A 133 15.62 -10.59 -4.28
C THR A 133 16.21 -10.02 -3.00
N LYS A 134 16.82 -8.83 -3.06
CA LYS A 134 17.37 -8.16 -1.89
C LYS A 134 16.32 -7.85 -0.83
N VAL A 135 15.10 -7.50 -1.22
CA VAL A 135 13.98 -7.32 -0.25
C VAL A 135 13.70 -8.61 0.50
N ARG A 136 13.61 -9.74 -0.22
CA ARG A 136 13.39 -11.05 0.41
C ARG A 136 14.53 -11.42 1.35
N GLU A 137 15.78 -11.20 0.92
CA GLU A 137 16.96 -11.45 1.74
C GLU A 137 16.98 -10.60 3.00
N THR A 138 16.67 -9.31 2.88
CA THR A 138 16.75 -8.33 3.98
C THR A 138 15.65 -8.51 5.03
N LEU A 139 14.47 -9.02 4.65
CA LEU A 139 13.30 -9.09 5.54
C LEU A 139 12.97 -10.51 6.04
N LEU A 140 13.48 -11.57 5.40
CA LEU A 140 13.24 -12.96 5.83
C LEU A 140 14.45 -13.59 6.53
N PHE A 141 15.65 -13.06 6.36
CA PHE A 141 16.91 -13.65 6.86
C PHE A 141 17.79 -12.59 7.54
#